data_AF-A0A0D2MF15-F1
#
_entry.id   AF-A0A0D2MF15-F1
#
_cell.length_a   1.000
_cell.length_b   1.000
_cell.length_c   1.000
_cell.angle_alpha   90.00
_cell.angle_beta   90.00
_cell.angle_gamma   90.00
#
_symmetry.space_group_name_H-M   'P 1'
#
loop_
_entity.id
_entity.type
_entity.pdbx_description
1 polymer ?
#
loop_
_entity_poly.entity_id
_entity_poly.type
_entity_poly.pdbx_seq_one_letter_code
_entity_poly.pdbx_strand_id
1 'polypeptide(L)'
;MGLGEWTADKEAGYNLKNPGLRDTATVLFQDTGDKVGWVALRFVASNPGVWPLHCHIAPHAYMGQAVNLVVAPEKIGAPPKNMPKCPKTCTYQMAQWTTPLTQKAWGGNKLLAPPKANGAPYGAVPSEGR
;
A
#
# COMPACT_ATOMS: atom_id res chain seq x y z
N MET A 1 21.10 -1.15 1.44
CA MET A 1 20.30 -0.23 2.29
C MET A 1 21.24 0.73 2.96
N GLY A 2 20.78 1.89 3.37
CA GLY A 2 21.62 2.87 4.04
C GLY A 2 20.84 4.09 4.50
N LEU A 3 21.56 5.04 5.08
CA LEU A 3 21.05 6.32 5.54
C LEU A 3 21.38 7.42 4.52
N GLY A 4 20.70 8.56 4.65
CA GLY A 4 20.76 9.67 3.72
C GLY A 4 19.95 9.41 2.44
N GLU A 5 19.88 10.41 1.57
CA GLU A 5 19.24 10.26 0.26
C GLU A 5 19.97 9.23 -0.59
N TRP A 6 19.23 8.45 -1.39
CA TRP A 6 19.88 7.55 -2.33
C TRP A 6 20.43 8.33 -3.53
N THR A 7 21.64 7.98 -3.96
CA THR A 7 22.33 8.50 -5.14
C THR A 7 22.93 7.33 -5.92
N ALA A 8 23.13 7.50 -7.24
CA ALA A 8 23.53 6.42 -8.13
C ALA A 8 24.91 5.81 -7.80
N ASP A 9 25.84 6.59 -7.24
CA ASP A 9 27.16 6.11 -6.78
C ASP A 9 27.06 5.03 -5.69
N LYS A 10 25.96 5.01 -4.91
CA LYS A 10 25.74 4.01 -3.86
C LYS A 10 25.50 2.59 -4.40
N GLU A 11 25.22 2.44 -5.70
CA GLU A 11 25.07 1.13 -6.34
C GLU A 11 26.35 0.29 -6.26
N ALA A 12 27.53 0.92 -6.32
CA ALA A 12 28.82 0.24 -6.18
C ALA A 12 28.97 -0.50 -4.84
N GLY A 13 28.22 -0.07 -3.81
CA GLY A 13 28.21 -0.67 -2.48
C GLY A 13 27.20 -1.81 -2.29
N TYR A 14 26.47 -2.22 -3.34
CA TYR A 14 25.47 -3.29 -3.20
C TYR A 14 26.13 -4.65 -2.93
N ASN A 15 25.60 -5.39 -1.94
CA ASN A 15 26.00 -6.77 -1.71
C ASN A 15 25.36 -7.69 -2.77
N LEU A 16 26.09 -7.97 -3.84
CA LEU A 16 25.63 -8.83 -4.95
C LEU A 16 26.05 -10.30 -4.81
N LYS A 17 26.92 -10.62 -3.86
CA LYS A 17 27.45 -11.98 -3.66
C LYS A 17 26.57 -12.83 -2.75
N ASN A 18 26.08 -12.25 -1.66
CA ASN A 18 25.22 -12.94 -0.70
C ASN A 18 24.23 -11.97 -0.03
N PRO A 19 23.29 -11.38 -0.79
CA PRO A 19 22.24 -10.56 -0.21
C PRO A 19 21.27 -11.41 0.65
N GLY A 20 20.66 -10.80 1.66
CA GLY A 20 19.62 -11.48 2.44
C GLY A 20 18.39 -11.78 1.58
N LEU A 21 17.97 -13.04 1.53
CA LEU A 21 16.71 -13.46 0.91
C LEU A 21 15.57 -13.34 1.92
N ARG A 22 14.66 -12.39 1.72
CA ARG A 22 13.58 -12.03 2.65
C ARG A 22 12.36 -11.48 1.92
N ASP A 23 11.21 -11.51 2.58
CA ASP A 23 9.95 -10.87 2.12
C ASP A 23 9.77 -9.43 2.66
N THR A 24 10.37 -9.13 3.82
CA THR A 24 10.20 -7.86 4.53
C THR A 24 11.55 -7.22 4.85
N ALA A 25 11.65 -5.90 4.64
CA ALA A 25 12.81 -5.10 5.00
C ALA A 25 12.40 -3.73 5.54
N THR A 26 13.04 -3.29 6.62
CA THR A 26 12.79 -1.98 7.22
C THR A 26 13.58 -0.91 6.48
N VAL A 27 12.89 0.15 6.05
CA VAL A 27 13.55 1.39 5.65
C VAL A 27 13.90 2.15 6.92
N LEU A 28 15.20 2.34 7.16
CA LEU A 28 15.68 2.98 8.38
C LEU A 28 15.34 4.47 8.39
N PHE A 29 15.02 4.99 9.57
CA PHE A 29 14.92 6.42 9.85
C PHE A 29 15.96 6.76 10.93
N GLN A 30 16.52 7.98 10.87
CA GLN A 30 17.40 8.53 11.91
C GLN A 30 16.73 9.73 12.58
N ASP A 31 17.03 9.96 13.86
CA ASP A 31 16.44 10.99 14.72
C ASP A 31 17.20 12.34 14.67
N THR A 32 18.42 12.37 14.12
CA THR A 32 19.24 13.58 13.93
C THR A 32 19.25 14.03 12.47
N GLY A 33 18.60 15.16 12.13
CA GLY A 33 18.74 15.79 10.80
C GLY A 33 18.17 14.99 9.61
N ASP A 34 18.60 15.33 8.39
CA ASP A 34 18.01 14.94 7.08
C ASP A 34 17.44 13.51 7.03
N LYS A 35 16.11 13.46 7.12
CA LYS A 35 15.28 12.33 7.53
C LYS A 35 15.03 11.31 6.42
N VAL A 36 16.06 10.62 5.96
CA VAL A 36 15.90 9.66 4.88
C VAL A 36 16.81 8.45 5.05
N GLY A 37 16.24 7.28 4.82
CA GLY A 37 16.97 6.05 4.58
C GLY A 37 16.44 5.39 3.32
N TRP A 38 17.17 4.41 2.82
CA TRP A 38 16.82 3.72 1.58
C TRP A 38 17.10 2.23 1.68
N VAL A 39 16.34 1.46 0.92
CA VAL A 39 16.53 0.02 0.74
C VAL A 39 16.52 -0.27 -0.76
N ALA A 40 17.53 -0.99 -1.23
CA ALA A 40 17.56 -1.54 -2.58
C ALA A 40 17.14 -3.01 -2.49
N LEU A 41 16.12 -3.38 -3.25
CA LEU A 41 15.60 -4.75 -3.35
C LEU A 41 15.88 -5.29 -4.75
N ARG A 42 16.07 -6.60 -4.85
CA ARG A 42 16.18 -7.31 -6.13
C ARG A 42 15.28 -8.54 -6.07
N PHE A 43 14.49 -8.74 -7.11
CA PHE A 43 13.66 -9.93 -7.28
C PHE A 43 13.64 -10.33 -8.76
N VAL A 44 13.26 -11.58 -9.03
CA VAL A 44 13.00 -12.08 -10.38
C VAL A 44 11.49 -12.11 -10.58
N ALA A 45 11.00 -11.46 -11.63
CA ALA A 45 9.57 -11.40 -11.96
C ALA A 45 9.09 -12.70 -12.65
N SER A 46 9.28 -13.84 -11.98
CA SER A 46 9.00 -15.18 -12.53
C SER A 46 7.68 -15.80 -12.07
N ASN A 47 6.84 -15.05 -11.34
CA ASN A 47 5.59 -15.53 -10.77
C ASN A 47 4.40 -14.69 -11.26
N PRO A 48 3.63 -15.15 -12.28
CA PRO A 48 2.49 -14.41 -12.82
C PRO A 48 1.45 -14.06 -11.76
N GLY A 49 1.03 -12.81 -11.70
CA GLY A 49 0.05 -12.36 -10.70
C GLY A 49 0.11 -10.86 -10.40
N VAL A 50 -0.65 -10.45 -9.39
CA VAL A 50 -0.64 -9.10 -8.82
C VAL A 50 -0.15 -9.21 -7.38
N TRP A 51 1.00 -8.62 -7.08
CA TRP A 51 1.70 -8.76 -5.80
C TRP A 51 1.78 -7.42 -5.07
N PRO A 52 1.15 -7.25 -3.89
CA PRO A 52 1.24 -6.01 -3.14
C PRO A 52 2.63 -5.86 -2.50
N LEU A 53 3.22 -4.69 -2.66
CA LEU A 53 4.40 -4.24 -1.94
C LEU A 53 4.01 -3.01 -1.12
N HIS A 54 3.98 -3.15 0.21
CA HIS A 54 3.40 -2.14 1.08
C HIS A 54 4.15 -1.99 2.40
N CYS A 55 3.86 -0.91 3.11
CA CYS A 55 4.31 -0.78 4.50
C CYS A 55 3.58 -1.80 5.37
N HIS A 56 4.32 -2.58 6.15
CA HIS A 56 3.71 -3.58 7.04
C HIS A 56 3.15 -3.00 8.36
N ILE A 57 3.11 -1.67 8.48
CA ILE A 57 2.40 -0.95 9.54
C ILE A 57 0.95 -0.74 9.08
N ALA A 58 0.01 -1.44 9.73
CA ALA A 58 -1.38 -1.50 9.26
C ALA A 58 -2.03 -0.12 9.01
N PRO A 59 -1.86 0.90 9.89
CA PRO A 59 -2.35 2.26 9.59
C PRO A 59 -1.77 2.87 8.32
N HIS A 60 -0.48 2.66 8.02
CA HIS A 60 0.17 3.23 6.83
C HIS A 60 -0.31 2.54 5.55
N ALA A 61 -0.44 1.20 5.59
CA ALA A 61 -1.03 0.45 4.47
C ALA A 61 -2.47 0.90 4.21
N TYR A 62 -3.27 1.05 5.27
CA TYR A 62 -4.64 1.53 5.20
C TYR A 62 -4.74 2.94 4.60
N MET A 63 -3.80 3.83 4.93
CA MET A 63 -3.69 5.18 4.37
C MET A 63 -3.13 5.21 2.93
N GLY A 64 -2.82 4.06 2.34
CA GLY A 64 -2.44 3.94 0.93
C GLY A 64 -0.94 3.84 0.67
N GLN A 65 -0.09 3.59 1.69
CA GLN A 65 1.34 3.35 1.49
C GLN A 65 1.60 1.93 0.93
N ALA A 66 1.20 1.73 -0.31
CA ALA A 66 1.28 0.47 -1.04
C ALA A 66 1.41 0.71 -2.54
N VAL A 67 2.06 -0.23 -3.23
CA VAL A 67 2.05 -0.38 -4.68
C VAL A 67 1.74 -1.84 -5.03
N ASN A 68 1.26 -2.09 -6.25
CA ASN A 68 1.05 -3.45 -6.75
C ASN A 68 1.99 -3.72 -7.91
N LEU A 69 2.70 -4.85 -7.86
CA LEU A 69 3.53 -5.35 -8.94
C LEU A 69 2.68 -6.30 -9.80
N VAL A 70 2.43 -5.92 -11.04
CA VAL A 70 1.70 -6.76 -12.01
C VAL A 70 2.73 -7.51 -12.85
N VAL A 71 2.81 -8.82 -12.68
CA VAL A 71 3.81 -9.69 -13.30
C VAL A 71 3.11 -10.61 -14.30
N ALA A 72 3.56 -10.57 -15.57
CA ALA A 72 3.08 -11.43 -16.66
C ALA A 72 1.54 -11.65 -16.66
N PRO A 73 0.72 -10.57 -16.72
CA PRO A 73 -0.73 -10.66 -16.63
C PRO A 73 -1.35 -11.57 -17.70
N GLU A 74 -0.72 -11.68 -18.87
CA GLU A 74 -1.09 -12.58 -19.95
C GLU A 74 -0.97 -14.07 -19.62
N LYS A 75 -0.21 -14.42 -18.57
CA LYS A 75 -0.05 -15.79 -18.08
C LYS A 75 -0.95 -16.12 -16.89
N ILE A 76 -1.78 -15.17 -16.45
CA ILE A 76 -2.75 -15.40 -15.38
C ILE A 76 -3.91 -16.22 -15.95
N GLY A 77 -4.11 -17.42 -15.39
CA GLY A 77 -5.21 -18.31 -15.78
C GLY A 77 -6.58 -17.80 -15.34
N ALA A 78 -7.62 -18.55 -15.71
CA ALA A 78 -8.98 -18.26 -15.24
C ALA A 78 -9.05 -18.34 -13.70
N PRO A 79 -9.82 -17.44 -13.04
CA PRO A 79 -10.02 -17.52 -11.60
C PRO A 79 -10.64 -18.87 -11.21
N PRO A 80 -10.36 -19.40 -9.99
CA PRO A 80 -10.94 -20.64 -9.52
C PRO A 80 -12.48 -20.65 -9.62
N LYS A 81 -13.08 -21.82 -9.90
CA LYS A 81 -14.54 -21.96 -10.15
C LYS A 81 -15.44 -21.31 -9.08
N ASN A 82 -14.99 -21.32 -7.82
CA ASN A 82 -15.74 -20.81 -6.67
C ASN A 82 -15.24 -19.43 -6.18
N MET A 83 -14.40 -18.75 -6.97
CA MET A 83 -13.94 -17.41 -6.62
C MET A 83 -15.11 -16.41 -6.72
N PRO A 84 -15.35 -15.58 -5.69
CA PRO A 84 -16.36 -14.54 -5.78
C PRO A 84 -16.10 -13.61 -6.97
N LYS A 85 -17.15 -13.31 -7.73
CA LYS A 85 -17.04 -12.34 -8.83
C LYS A 85 -16.79 -10.96 -8.25
N CYS A 86 -15.92 -10.19 -8.90
CA CYS A 86 -15.76 -8.77 -8.57
C CYS A 86 -17.14 -8.08 -8.66
N PRO A 87 -17.52 -7.29 -7.64
CA PRO A 87 -18.77 -6.55 -7.70
C PRO A 87 -18.73 -5.54 -8.84
N LYS A 88 -19.87 -5.29 -9.49
CA LYS A 88 -20.00 -4.27 -10.54
C LYS A 88 -19.72 -2.85 -10.01
N THR A 89 -19.81 -2.66 -8.70
CA THR A 89 -19.51 -1.42 -8.00
C THR A 89 -18.26 -1.62 -7.16
N CYS A 90 -17.23 -0.79 -7.36
CA CYS A 90 -16.06 -0.77 -6.48
C CYS A 90 -16.48 -0.38 -5.06
N THR A 91 -16.54 -1.35 -4.16
CA THR A 91 -16.64 -1.08 -2.73
C THR A 91 -15.22 -0.91 -2.20
N TYR A 92 -14.83 0.32 -1.88
CA TYR A 92 -13.57 0.60 -1.21
C TYR A 92 -13.63 0.08 0.23
N GLN A 93 -13.42 -1.22 0.42
CA GLN A 93 -13.36 -1.85 1.73
C GLN A 93 -11.95 -1.70 2.31
N MET A 94 -11.49 -0.47 2.57
CA MET A 94 -10.32 -0.32 3.43
C MET A 94 -10.69 -0.55 4.91
N ALA A 95 -11.96 -0.36 5.29
CA ALA A 95 -12.42 -0.49 6.68
C ALA A 95 -13.32 -1.72 6.88
N GLN A 96 -12.72 -2.92 6.88
CA GLN A 96 -13.45 -4.15 7.23
C GLN A 96 -13.77 -4.27 8.74
N TRP A 97 -13.27 -3.34 9.58
CA TRP A 97 -13.40 -3.41 11.04
C TRP A 97 -14.30 -2.34 11.67
N THR A 98 -14.87 -1.42 10.89
CA THR A 98 -15.67 -0.30 11.43
C THR A 98 -17.02 -0.13 10.75
N THR A 99 -17.59 -1.19 10.16
CA THR A 99 -18.95 -1.16 9.58
C THR A 99 -19.96 -0.36 10.42
N PRO A 100 -19.98 -0.45 11.76
CA PRO A 100 -20.87 0.38 12.58
C PRO A 100 -20.56 1.89 12.54
N LEU A 101 -19.29 2.31 12.63
CA LEU A 101 -18.91 3.73 12.60
C LEU A 101 -19.09 4.33 11.21
N THR A 102 -18.73 3.58 10.17
CA THR A 102 -18.84 4.04 8.79
C THR A 102 -20.30 4.21 8.37
N GLN A 103 -21.18 3.28 8.74
CA GLN A 103 -22.63 3.43 8.50
C GLN A 103 -23.25 4.56 9.33
N LYS A 104 -22.82 4.73 10.58
CA LYS A 104 -23.32 5.79 11.48
C LYS A 104 -22.93 7.19 11.00
N ALA A 105 -21.70 7.39 10.54
CA ALA A 105 -21.22 8.70 10.12
C ALA A 105 -21.57 9.06 8.66
N TRP A 106 -21.69 8.08 7.76
CA TRP A 106 -21.79 8.33 6.31
C TRP A 106 -23.04 7.75 5.65
N GLY A 107 -23.94 7.13 6.43
CA GLY A 107 -25.18 6.53 5.93
C GLY A 107 -24.94 5.20 5.19
N GLY A 108 -26.03 4.46 4.98
CA GLY A 108 -26.01 3.10 4.41
C GLY A 108 -25.72 3.01 2.91
N ASN A 109 -24.90 3.89 2.34
CA ASN A 109 -24.60 3.88 0.90
C ASN A 109 -23.25 3.23 0.59
N LYS A 110 -23.30 2.30 -0.37
CA LYS A 110 -22.24 1.36 -0.80
C LYS A 110 -21.08 2.00 -1.59
N LEU A 111 -20.76 3.27 -1.34
CA LEU A 111 -19.80 4.07 -2.11
C LEU A 111 -19.11 5.04 -1.15
N LEU A 112 -17.91 4.73 -0.66
CA LEU A 112 -17.17 5.68 0.19
C LEU A 112 -16.60 6.83 -0.65
N ALA A 113 -17.41 7.87 -0.86
CA ALA A 113 -17.04 9.29 -0.89
C ALA A 113 -18.32 10.14 -1.00
N PRO A 114 -18.49 11.21 -0.19
CA PRO A 114 -19.58 12.17 -0.44
C PRO A 114 -19.36 12.85 -1.81
N PRO A 115 -20.44 13.20 -2.54
CA PRO A 115 -20.32 14.21 -3.60
C PRO A 115 -19.82 15.50 -2.94
N LYS A 116 -18.91 16.23 -3.60
CA LYS A 116 -18.28 17.47 -3.12
C LYS A 116 -19.26 18.30 -2.29
N ALA A 117 -19.18 18.23 -0.97
CA ALA A 117 -19.85 19.18 -0.11
C ALA A 117 -19.03 20.48 -0.18
N ASN A 118 -19.53 21.44 -0.96
CA ASN A 118 -19.22 22.87 -0.90
C ASN A 118 -17.82 23.23 -0.34
N GLY A 119 -16.77 22.94 -1.10
CA GLY A 119 -15.43 23.48 -0.86
C GLY A 119 -14.55 22.79 0.19
N ALA A 120 -14.94 21.64 0.75
CA ALA A 120 -14.06 20.88 1.65
C ALA A 120 -12.97 20.09 0.88
N PRO A 121 -11.69 20.10 1.30
CA PRO A 121 -10.66 19.27 0.70
C PRO A 121 -10.90 17.77 0.96
N TYR A 122 -10.50 16.93 0.01
CA TYR A 122 -10.61 15.47 0.10
C TYR A 122 -9.92 14.96 1.38
N GLY A 123 -10.65 14.21 2.22
CA GLY A 123 -10.10 13.59 3.42
C GLY A 123 -10.34 14.32 4.75
N ALA A 124 -11.12 15.39 4.77
CA ALA A 124 -11.55 16.00 6.04
C ALA A 124 -12.46 15.03 6.82
N VAL A 125 -11.91 14.43 7.87
CA VAL A 125 -12.68 13.76 8.93
C VAL A 125 -13.27 14.87 9.80
N PRO A 126 -14.60 14.91 10.07
CA PRO A 126 -15.13 15.85 11.03
C PRO A 126 -14.46 15.60 12.38
N SER A 127 -13.89 16.63 12.99
CA SER A 127 -13.42 16.55 14.37
C SER A 127 -14.63 16.25 15.26
N GLU A 128 -14.75 15.02 15.75
CA GLU A 128 -15.72 14.72 16.81
C GLU A 128 -15.28 15.51 18.04
N GLY A 129 -16.14 16.46 18.45
CA GLY A 129 -15.97 17.19 19.69
C GLY A 129 -15.93 16.22 20.88
N ARG A 130 -15.06 16.54 21.84
CA ARG A 130 -15.12 15.97 23.19
C ARG A 130 -16.46 16.30 23.86
#